data_AF-A0A7C6NIM7-F1
#
_entry.id   AF-A0A7C6NIM7-F1
#
_cell.length_a   1.000
_cell.length_b   1.000
_cell.length_c   1.000
_cell.angle_alpha   90.00
_cell.angle_beta   90.00
_cell.angle_gamma   90.00
#
_symmetry.space_group_name_H-M   'P 1'
#
loop_
_entity.id
_entity.type
_entity.pdbx_description
1 polymer ?
#
loop_
_entity_poly.entity_id
_entity_poly.type
_entity_poly.pdbx_seq_one_letter_code
_entity_poly.pdbx_strand_id
1 'polypeptide(L)'
;EAIGLLNALDSQTEEKGKKNKIIRIIVAEDGEEKVNIRVPIRLAKLLTRFIPKSVLEDLGDEDIDLKELLESLEWESVEGELLNVNDDGDIVIIRVE
;
A
#
# COMPACT_ATOMS: atom_id res chain seq x y z
N GLU A 1 -6.36 -3.63 48.54
CA GLU A 1 -5.40 -3.82 47.42
C GLU A 1 -6.13 -4.22 46.13
N ALA A 2 -7.13 -3.44 45.68
CA ALA A 2 -7.86 -3.72 44.44
C ALA A 2 -7.34 -2.93 43.23
N ILE A 3 -6.48 -1.94 43.47
CA ILE A 3 -5.92 -1.03 42.44
C ILE A 3 -4.86 -1.74 41.59
N GLY A 4 -4.12 -2.70 42.18
CA GLY A 4 -3.09 -3.46 41.45
C GLY A 4 -3.64 -4.33 40.32
N LEU A 5 -4.88 -4.80 40.43
CA LEU A 5 -5.53 -5.63 39.40
C LEU A 5 -6.05 -4.80 38.21
N LEU A 6 -6.44 -3.55 38.45
CA LEU A 6 -6.85 -2.62 37.39
C LEU A 6 -5.66 -2.25 36.48
N ASN A 7 -4.48 -2.00 37.07
CA ASN A 7 -3.26 -1.71 36.30
C ASN A 7 -2.73 -2.92 35.50
N ALA A 8 -3.00 -4.15 35.95
CA ALA A 8 -2.60 -5.37 35.24
C ALA A 8 -3.51 -5.69 34.04
N LEU A 9 -4.75 -5.20 34.04
CA LEU A 9 -5.65 -5.29 32.88
C LEU A 9 -5.33 -4.23 31.82
N ASP A 10 -4.91 -3.03 32.24
CA ASP A 10 -4.58 -1.93 31.30
C ASP A 10 -3.29 -2.24 30.51
N SER A 11 -2.33 -2.93 31.14
CA SER A 11 -1.08 -3.40 30.52
C SER A 11 -1.24 -4.63 29.61
N GLN A 12 -2.45 -5.22 29.51
CA GLN A 12 -2.77 -6.31 28.58
C GLN A 12 -3.49 -5.81 27.31
N THR A 13 -3.73 -4.50 27.16
CA THR A 13 -4.51 -3.95 26.03
C THR A 13 -3.67 -3.44 24.85
N GLU A 14 -2.34 -3.48 24.93
CA GLU A 14 -1.45 -2.96 23.88
C GLU A 14 -0.55 -4.03 23.25
N GLU A 15 -1.12 -5.18 22.90
CA GLU A 15 -0.68 -5.84 21.67
C GLU A 15 -1.82 -5.74 20.66
N LYS A 16 -2.02 -4.53 20.13
CA LYS A 16 -2.67 -4.37 18.82
C LYS A 16 -1.78 -5.10 17.83
N GLY A 17 -2.02 -6.40 17.62
CA GLY A 17 -1.33 -7.19 16.63
C GLY A 17 -1.29 -6.39 15.34
N LYS A 18 -0.08 -6.06 14.85
CA LYS A 18 0.12 -5.34 13.59
C LYS A 18 -0.79 -6.00 12.56
N LYS A 19 -1.88 -5.32 12.17
CA LYS A 19 -2.75 -5.82 11.11
C LYS A 19 -1.85 -6.03 9.89
N ASN A 20 -1.87 -7.22 9.32
CA ASN A 20 -1.11 -7.51 8.11
C ASN A 20 -1.73 -6.71 6.96
N LYS A 21 -1.26 -5.49 6.77
CA LYS A 21 -1.72 -4.59 5.70
C LYS A 21 -1.34 -5.15 4.33
N ILE A 22 -2.22 -4.97 3.37
CA ILE A 22 -2.08 -5.46 2.00
C ILE A 22 -2.09 -4.24 1.08
N ILE A 23 -1.11 -4.16 0.18
CA ILE A 23 -1.16 -3.21 -0.93
C ILE A 23 -1.91 -3.88 -2.08
N ARG A 24 -2.85 -3.16 -2.66
CA ARG A 24 -3.46 -3.50 -3.94
C ARG A 24 -3.03 -2.50 -4.99
N ILE A 25 -2.56 -3.02 -6.12
CA ILE A 25 -2.19 -2.23 -7.31
C ILE A 25 -3.06 -2.73 -8.47
N ILE A 26 -3.73 -1.81 -9.13
CA ILE A 26 -4.56 -2.06 -10.30
C ILE A 26 -4.02 -1.15 -11.42
N VAL A 27 -3.79 -1.75 -12.59
CA VAL A 27 -3.43 -1.03 -13.81
C VAL A 27 -4.38 -1.49 -14.90
N ALA A 28 -5.05 -0.54 -15.55
CA ALA A 28 -5.79 -0.77 -16.78
C ALA A 28 -5.22 0.13 -17.87
N GLU A 29 -5.04 -0.42 -19.08
CA GLU A 29 -4.66 0.33 -20.27
C GLU A 29 -5.78 0.15 -21.31
N ASP A 30 -6.25 1.22 -21.96
CA ASP A 30 -7.36 1.19 -22.92
C ASP A 30 -8.64 0.47 -22.40
N GLY A 31 -8.88 0.54 -21.08
CA GLY A 31 -10.00 -0.14 -20.43
C GLY A 31 -9.82 -1.66 -20.21
N GLU A 32 -8.65 -2.23 -20.54
CA GLU A 32 -8.29 -3.61 -20.21
C GLU A 32 -7.39 -3.67 -18.96
N GLU A 33 -7.79 -4.44 -17.95
CA GLU A 33 -6.96 -4.65 -16.75
C GLU A 33 -5.71 -5.48 -17.09
N LYS A 34 -4.54 -4.84 -17.09
CA LYS A 34 -3.24 -5.48 -17.33
C LYS A 34 -2.61 -6.01 -16.05
N VAL A 35 -2.79 -5.31 -14.94
CA VAL A 35 -2.21 -5.67 -13.63
C VAL A 35 -3.25 -5.58 -12.54
N ASN A 36 -3.35 -6.61 -11.71
CA ASN A 36 -4.17 -6.60 -10.51
C ASN A 36 -3.54 -7.49 -9.45
N ILE A 37 -2.74 -6.87 -8.59
CA ILE A 37 -1.94 -7.59 -7.60
C ILE A 37 -2.34 -7.17 -6.19
N ARG A 38 -2.35 -8.16 -5.29
CA ARG A 38 -2.59 -7.98 -3.86
C ARG A 38 -1.49 -8.67 -3.07
N VAL A 39 -0.82 -7.89 -2.26
CA VAL A 39 0.51 -8.25 -1.77
C VAL A 39 0.72 -7.66 -0.39
N PRO A 40 1.18 -8.46 0.59
CA PRO A 40 1.49 -7.94 1.91
C PRO A 40 2.49 -6.78 1.82
N ILE A 41 2.31 -5.77 2.67
CA ILE A 41 3.18 -4.58 2.70
C ILE A 41 4.66 -4.93 2.86
N ARG A 42 4.94 -6.02 3.57
CA ARG A 42 6.30 -6.56 3.78
C ARG A 42 6.98 -6.99 2.47
N LEU A 43 6.21 -7.20 1.41
CA LEU A 43 6.67 -7.57 0.08
C LEU A 43 6.59 -6.41 -0.93
N ALA A 44 6.21 -5.20 -0.50
CA ALA A 44 6.07 -4.03 -1.37
C ALA A 44 7.33 -3.76 -2.21
N LYS A 45 8.51 -3.94 -1.62
CA LYS A 45 9.81 -3.76 -2.29
C LYS A 45 10.05 -4.70 -3.46
N LEU A 46 9.37 -5.85 -3.50
CA LEU A 46 9.50 -6.80 -4.60
C LEU A 46 8.57 -6.47 -5.77
N LEU A 47 7.51 -5.67 -5.54
CA LEU A 47 6.47 -5.39 -6.55
C LEU A 47 6.98 -4.61 -7.74
N THR A 48 7.94 -3.70 -7.51
CA THR A 48 8.59 -2.94 -8.57
C THR A 48 9.24 -3.81 -9.65
N ARG A 49 9.52 -5.09 -9.34
CA ARG A 49 10.05 -6.07 -10.32
C ARG A 49 8.97 -6.79 -11.13
N PHE A 50 7.72 -6.77 -10.66
CA PHE A 50 6.58 -7.45 -11.26
C PHE A 50 5.63 -6.50 -11.98
N ILE A 51 5.76 -5.19 -11.75
CA ILE A 51 5.02 -4.17 -12.47
C ILE A 51 5.67 -3.97 -13.85
N PRO A 52 4.89 -3.94 -14.95
CA PRO A 52 5.39 -3.65 -16.29
C PRO A 52 6.14 -2.33 -16.35
N LYS A 53 7.13 -2.23 -17.24
CA LYS A 53 7.91 -1.01 -17.40
C LYS A 53 7.09 0.16 -17.96
N SER A 54 6.07 -0.10 -18.79
CA SER A 54 5.15 0.94 -19.30
C SER A 54 4.57 1.73 -18.13
N VAL A 55 3.94 1.04 -17.18
CA VAL A 55 3.37 1.64 -15.97
C VAL A 55 4.37 2.44 -15.14
N LEU A 56 5.63 1.97 -15.05
CA LEU A 56 6.67 2.72 -14.33
C LEU A 56 7.10 3.97 -15.09
N GLU A 57 7.06 3.95 -16.42
CA GLU A 57 7.34 5.08 -17.29
C GLU A 57 6.18 6.09 -17.22
N ASP A 58 4.92 5.65 -17.30
CA ASP A 58 3.74 6.52 -17.20
C ASP A 58 3.69 7.25 -15.85
N LEU A 59 4.02 6.54 -14.75
CA LEU A 59 4.17 7.17 -13.44
C LEU A 59 5.38 8.11 -13.37
N GLY A 60 6.46 7.77 -14.06
CA GLY A 60 7.66 8.61 -14.14
C GLY A 60 7.43 9.91 -14.91
N ASP A 61 6.60 9.88 -15.96
CA ASP A 61 6.20 11.06 -16.74
C ASP A 61 5.34 12.02 -15.92
N GLU A 62 4.62 11.51 -14.91
CA GLU A 62 3.90 12.28 -13.89
C GLU A 62 4.78 12.73 -12.70
N ASP A 63 6.12 12.58 -12.79
CA ASP A 63 7.10 12.84 -11.71
C ASP A 63 6.89 11.96 -10.44
N ILE A 64 6.27 10.79 -10.57
CA ILE A 64 5.98 9.85 -9.46
C ILE A 64 6.94 8.66 -9.50
N ASP A 65 7.97 8.66 -8.63
CA ASP A 65 8.80 7.48 -8.41
C ASP A 65 8.07 6.49 -7.47
N LEU A 66 7.49 5.45 -8.06
CA LEU A 66 6.79 4.40 -7.32
C LEU A 66 7.67 3.73 -6.26
N LYS A 67 8.96 3.56 -6.52
CA LYS A 67 9.87 2.94 -5.56
C LYS A 67 10.08 3.86 -4.36
N GLU A 68 10.28 5.15 -4.60
CA GLU A 68 10.43 6.14 -3.53
C GLU A 68 9.12 6.30 -2.73
N LEU A 69 7.96 6.30 -3.40
CA LEU A 69 6.65 6.26 -2.75
C LEU A 69 6.54 5.06 -1.79
N LEU A 70 6.84 3.85 -2.28
CA LEU A 70 6.75 2.64 -1.45
C LEU A 70 7.80 2.60 -0.32
N GLU A 71 8.92 3.30 -0.45
CA GLU A 71 9.98 3.35 0.57
C GLU A 71 9.76 4.47 1.60
N SER A 72 9.10 5.57 1.23
CA SER A 72 8.84 6.73 2.08
C SER A 72 7.59 6.61 2.95
N LEU A 73 6.65 5.74 2.58
CA LEU A 73 5.41 5.56 3.33
C LEU A 73 5.65 4.88 4.69
N GLU A 74 5.21 5.56 5.76
CA GLU A 74 5.05 4.95 7.08
C GLU A 74 3.85 4.00 7.07
N TRP A 75 4.08 2.79 6.59
CA TRP A 75 3.05 1.79 6.34
C TRP A 75 2.13 1.49 7.53
N GLU A 76 2.57 1.73 8.76
CA GLU A 76 1.81 1.47 9.98
C GLU A 76 0.65 2.46 10.20
N SER A 77 0.76 3.68 9.69
CA SER A 77 -0.22 4.77 9.82
C SER A 77 -1.06 4.98 8.55
N VAL A 78 -0.67 4.38 7.43
CA VAL A 78 -1.31 4.54 6.12
C VAL A 78 -2.43 3.52 5.89
N GLU A 79 -3.62 3.97 5.53
CA GLU A 79 -4.77 3.16 5.12
C GLU A 79 -5.53 3.87 3.98
N GLY A 80 -6.16 3.12 3.07
CA GLY A 80 -6.94 3.70 1.98
C GLY A 80 -6.17 3.92 0.68
N GLU A 81 -6.69 4.78 -0.19
CA GLU A 81 -6.12 5.06 -1.52
C GLU A 81 -4.86 5.94 -1.40
N LEU A 82 -3.77 5.51 -2.05
CA LEU A 82 -2.49 6.23 -2.08
C LEU A 82 -2.32 7.01 -3.36
N LEU A 83 -2.76 6.42 -4.47
CA LEU A 83 -2.58 6.97 -5.80
C LEU A 83 -3.74 6.52 -6.69
N ASN A 84 -4.20 7.45 -7.53
CA ASN A 84 -5.21 7.22 -8.53
C ASN A 84 -4.92 8.15 -9.70
N VAL A 85 -4.28 7.60 -10.73
CA VAL A 85 -3.96 8.29 -11.98
C VAL A 85 -4.93 7.81 -13.04
N ASN A 86 -5.43 8.76 -13.82
CA ASN A 86 -6.25 8.51 -15.00
C ASN A 86 -5.75 9.43 -16.11
N ASP A 87 -5.05 8.85 -17.09
CA ASP A 87 -4.50 9.59 -18.22
C ASP A 87 -4.96 8.93 -19.52
N ASP A 88 -5.76 9.65 -20.32
CA ASP A 88 -6.24 9.27 -21.66
C ASP A 88 -6.73 7.80 -21.87
N GLY A 89 -7.14 7.10 -20.82
CA GLY A 89 -7.61 5.70 -20.88
C GLY A 89 -6.80 4.72 -20.03
N ASP A 90 -5.61 5.16 -19.59
CA ASP A 90 -4.73 4.43 -18.70
C ASP A 90 -5.04 4.79 -17.25
N ILE A 91 -5.22 3.78 -16.41
CA ILE A 91 -5.69 3.91 -15.03
C ILE A 91 -4.72 3.17 -14.12
N VAL A 92 -4.13 3.88 -13.16
CA VAL A 92 -3.28 3.30 -12.13
C VAL A 92 -3.85 3.61 -10.75
N ILE A 93 -4.21 2.57 -10.00
CA ILE A 93 -4.74 2.71 -8.64
C ILE A 93 -3.86 1.93 -7.68
N ILE A 94 -3.39 2.60 -6.63
CA ILE A 94 -2.62 2.01 -5.54
C ILE A 94 -3.35 2.29 -4.23
N ARG A 95 -3.63 1.25 -3.45
CA ARG A 95 -4.31 1.39 -2.15
C ARG A 95 -3.80 0.40 -1.11
N VAL A 96 -3.98 0.76 0.16
CA VAL A 96 -3.67 -0.07 1.32
C VAL A 96 -4.98 -0.54 1.98
N GLU A 97 -5.11 -1.86 2.09
CA GLU A 97 -6.20 -2.61 2.73
C GLU A 97 -5.78 -3.23 4.07
#